data_AF-A0A811SNQ5-F1
#
_entry.id   AF-A0A811SNQ5-F1
#
_cell.length_a   1.000
_cell.length_b   1.000
_cell.length_c   1.000
_cell.angle_alpha   90.00
_cell.angle_beta   90.00
_cell.angle_gamma   90.00
#
_symmetry.space_group_name_H-M   'P 1'
#
loop_
_entity.id
_entity.type
_entity.pdbx_description
1 polymer ?
#
loop_
_entity_poly.entity_id
_entity_poly.type
_entity_poly.pdbx_seq_one_letter_code
_entity_poly.pdbx_strand_id
1 'polypeptide(L)' 'DRLVKMKLRHFVDVRDVADALLLVYESPEASGRYICNSHARLVSDVIKLLKS' A
#
# COMPACT_ATOMS: atom_id res chain seq x y z
N ASP A 1 1.40 -11.12 -20.11
CA ASP A 1 0.14 -11.39 -19.38
C ASP A 1 0.30 -12.25 -18.12
N ARG A 2 0.71 -13.52 -18.22
CA ARG A 2 0.94 -14.41 -17.05
C ARG A 2 2.01 -13.91 -16.05
N LEU A 3 3.13 -13.39 -16.56
CA LEU A 3 4.22 -12.84 -15.74
C LEU A 3 3.79 -11.65 -14.87
N VAL A 4 2.84 -10.83 -15.36
CA VAL A 4 2.32 -9.68 -14.61
C VAL A 4 1.42 -10.15 -13.48
N LYS A 5 0.56 -11.15 -13.73
CA LYS A 5 -0.39 -11.69 -12.75
C LYS A 5 0.29 -12.39 -11.57
N MET A 6 1.43 -13.04 -11.80
CA MET A 6 2.21 -13.71 -10.75
C MET A 6 3.11 -12.76 -9.95
N LYS A 7 3.15 -11.46 -10.28
CA LYS A 7 4.01 -10.51 -9.59
C LYS A 7 3.42 -10.12 -8.25
N LEU A 8 4.21 -10.23 -7.20
CA LEU A 8 3.88 -9.69 -5.88
C LEU A 8 4.04 -8.17 -5.89
N ARG A 9 3.02 -7.45 -5.41
CA ARG A 9 3.01 -5.98 -5.35
C ARG A 9 2.55 -5.51 -3.99
N HIS A 10 3.13 -4.39 -3.58
CA HIS A 10 2.68 -3.61 -2.44
C HIS A 10 1.59 -2.67 -2.91
N PHE A 11 0.46 -2.70 -2.21
CA PHE A 11 -0.66 -1.78 -2.41
C PHE A 11 -0.85 -1.02 -1.11
N VAL A 12 -1.31 0.23 -1.20
CA VAL A 12 -1.68 1.03 -0.04
C VAL A 12 -2.91 1.83 -0.43
N ASP A 13 -3.89 1.90 0.46
CA ASP A 13 -5.05 2.78 0.25
C ASP A 13 -4.56 4.23 0.33
N VAL A 14 -5.04 5.09 -0.57
CA VAL A 14 -4.63 6.50 -0.60
C VAL A 14 -5.03 7.25 0.67
N ARG A 15 -6.10 6.81 1.35
CA ARG A 15 -6.55 7.38 2.63
C ARG A 15 -5.55 7.08 3.74
N ASP A 16 -5.07 5.84 3.81
CA ASP A 16 -4.03 5.46 4.78
C ASP A 16 -2.75 6.28 4.58
N VAL A 17 -2.39 6.61 3.33
CA VAL A 17 -1.25 7.49 3.03
C VAL A 17 -1.52 8.92 3.51
N ALA A 18 -2.71 9.46 3.27
CA ALA A 18 -3.10 10.80 3.73
C ALA A 18 -3.05 10.89 5.27
N ASP A 19 -3.61 9.90 5.96
CA ASP A 19 -3.61 9.82 7.42
C ASP A 19 -2.19 9.65 7.98
N ALA A 20 -1.35 8.82 7.33
CA ALA A 20 0.04 8.66 7.72
C ALA A 20 0.85 9.96 7.56
N LEU A 21 0.59 10.73 6.49
CA LEU A 21 1.23 12.04 6.29
C LEU A 21 0.80 13.04 7.36
N LEU A 22 -0.50 13.08 7.69
CA LEU A 22 -1.02 13.94 8.75
C LEU A 22 -0.39 13.57 10.10
N LEU A 23 -0.37 12.28 10.45
CA LEU A 23 0.21 11.77 11.69
C LEU A 23 1.69 12.15 11.83
N VAL A 24 2.48 11.98 10.78
CA VAL A 24 3.92 12.33 10.78
C VAL A 24 4.11 13.84 10.90
N TYR A 25 3.24 14.65 10.29
CA TYR A 25 3.29 16.10 10.42
C TYR A 25 2.94 16.59 11.84
N GLU A 26 1.94 15.96 12.48
CA GLU A 26 1.44 16.36 13.79
C GLU A 26 2.29 15.86 14.96
N SER A 27 3.10 14.81 14.76
CA SER A 27 3.93 14.18 15.80
C SER A 27 5.30 14.88 15.93
N PRO A 28 5.58 15.64 17.00
CA PRO A 28 6.84 16.39 17.13
C PRO A 28 8.10 15.52 17.17
N GLU A 29 7.97 14.27 17.59
CA GLU A 29 9.06 13.31 17.69
C GLU A 29 9.33 12.57 16.36
N ALA A 30 8.46 12.76 15.35
CA ALA A 30 8.59 12.08 14.08
C ALA A 30 9.83 12.57 13.32
N SER A 31 10.66 11.64 12.85
CA SER A 31 11.88 11.97 12.13
C SER A 31 12.30 10.84 11.17
N GLY A 32 13.03 11.22 10.12
CA GLY A 32 13.52 10.26 9.12
C GLY A 32 12.46 9.84 8.10
N ARG A 33 12.46 8.55 7.74
CA ARG A 33 11.63 7.99 6.67
C ARG A 33 10.71 6.90 7.20
N TYR A 34 9.43 7.00 6.87
CA TYR A 34 8.41 6.03 7.23
C TYR A 34 7.94 5.28 5.98
N ILE A 35 7.82 3.95 6.07
CA ILE A 35 7.25 3.12 5.01
C ILE A 35 5.76 2.93 5.33
N CYS A 36 4.89 3.57 4.56
CA CYS A 36 3.44 3.33 4.60
C CYS A 36 3.09 2.25 3.57
N ASN A 37 2.79 1.04 4.03
CA ASN A 37 2.57 -0.11 3.16
C ASN A 37 1.64 -1.14 3.81
N SER A 38 0.78 -1.76 3.02
CA SER A 38 -0.03 -2.90 3.45
C SER A 38 0.63 -4.25 3.09
N HIS A 39 -0.05 -5.35 3.41
CA HIS A 39 0.41 -6.67 3.02
C HIS A 39 0.50 -6.81 1.50
N ALA A 40 1.65 -7.30 1.02
CA ALA A 40 1.85 -7.54 -0.39
C ALA A 40 0.83 -8.57 -0.92
N ARG A 41 0.28 -8.33 -2.11
CA ARG A 41 -0.68 -9.21 -2.77
C ARG A 41 -0.19 -9.56 -4.17
N LEU A 42 -0.56 -10.74 -4.65
CA LEU A 42 -0.36 -11.06 -6.06
C LEU A 42 -1.34 -10.23 -6.88
N VAL A 43 -0.89 -9.75 -8.05
CA VAL A 43 -1.75 -9.02 -8.98
C VAL A 43 -2.95 -9.88 -9.39
N SER A 44 -2.80 -11.21 -9.48
CA SER A 44 -3.90 -12.15 -9.72
C SER A 44 -5.00 -12.08 -8.67
N ASP A 45 -4.65 -11.91 -7.40
CA ASP A 45 -5.60 -11.90 -6.29
C ASP A 45 -6.45 -10.63 -6.34
N VAL A 46 -5.80 -9.49 -6.66
CA VAL A 46 -6.48 -8.21 -6.88
C VAL A 46 -7.42 -8.30 -8.06
N ILE A 47 -7.00 -8.87 -9.19
CA ILE A 47 -7.87 -9.07 -10.36
C ILE A 47 -9.08 -9.96 -10.00
N LYS A 48 -8.89 -11.00 -9.17
CA LYS A 48 -9.99 -11.86 -8.73
C LYS A 48 -11.00 -11.09 -7.88
N LEU A 49 -10.52 -10.26 -6.95
CA LEU A 49 -11.35 -9.39 -6.12
C LEU A 49 -12.14 -8.37 -6.95
N LEU A 50 -11.55 -7.79 -8.00
CA LEU A 50 -12.23 -6.81 -8.86
C LEU A 50 -13.28 -7.43 -9.80
N LYS A 51 -13.28 -8.75 -9.96
CA LYS A 51 -14.22 -9.49 -10.81
C LYS A 51 -15.43 -10.04 -10.05
N SER A 52 -15.38 -10.07 -8.72
CA SER A 52 -16.49 -10.43 -7.84
C SER A 52 -17.35 -9.22 -7.55
#